data_AF-A0A7Y6XFF5-F1
#
_entry.id   AF-A0A7Y6XFF5-F1
#
_cell.length_a   1.000
_cell.length_b   1.000
_cell.length_c   1.000
_cell.angle_alpha   90.00
_cell.angle_beta   90.00
_cell.angle_gamma   90.00
#
_symmetry.space_group_name_H-M   'P 1'
#
loop_
_entity.id
_entity.type
_entity.pdbx_description
1 polymer ?
#
loop_
_entity_poly.entity_id
_entity_poly.type
_entity_poly.pdbx_seq_one_letter_code
_entity_poly.pdbx_strand_id
1 'polypeptide(L)'
;MRRLLTVLAVLHLTACATTHTNDPSNPSGPVPRPVPPDAIESRRLGAEADKLLEDGRYEDALFLYRKAWNDGFRHPDGLFYAGVIAARAGSQDESIIWLGRAADAGFAATAALNAEPSLDPVRQHADWARIAEKVAANARKDAPAATTQN
;
A
#
# COMPACT_ATOMS: atom_id res chain seq x y z
N MET A 1 11.11 78.34 -0.52
CA MET A 1 11.37 78.78 -1.90
C MET A 1 11.76 77.57 -2.75
N ARG A 2 10.87 77.20 -3.70
CA ARG A 2 11.08 76.62 -5.04
C ARG A 2 12.49 76.11 -5.45
N ARG A 3 12.54 74.85 -5.93
CA ARG A 3 13.00 74.35 -7.27
C ARG A 3 13.50 72.90 -7.14
N LEU A 4 12.80 71.88 -7.67
CA LEU A 4 12.73 71.41 -9.08
C LEU A 4 13.93 70.56 -9.52
N LEU A 5 13.59 69.37 -10.08
CA LEU A 5 14.18 68.67 -11.25
C LEU A 5 15.00 67.36 -11.06
N THR A 6 14.30 66.26 -11.43
CA THR A 6 14.65 65.18 -12.39
C THR A 6 15.67 64.05 -12.12
N VAL A 7 15.10 62.82 -12.06
CA VAL A 7 15.34 61.56 -12.84
C VAL A 7 16.75 60.96 -12.97
N LEU A 8 16.93 59.72 -12.46
CA LEU A 8 17.46 58.52 -13.17
C LEU A 8 17.45 57.31 -12.19
N ALA A 9 16.52 56.36 -12.32
CA ALA A 9 16.72 55.03 -12.93
C ALA A 9 17.81 54.15 -12.25
N VAL A 10 17.41 53.25 -11.35
CA VAL A 10 18.05 51.92 -11.25
C VAL A 10 16.95 50.86 -11.21
N LEU A 11 17.03 50.03 -12.24
CA LEU A 11 16.16 48.92 -12.60
C LEU A 11 16.42 47.76 -11.61
N HIS A 12 15.51 47.52 -10.67
CA HIS A 12 15.54 46.27 -9.89
C HIS A 12 14.80 45.19 -10.68
N LEU A 13 15.57 44.45 -11.46
CA LEU A 13 15.15 43.20 -12.10
C LEU A 13 15.37 42.06 -11.11
N THR A 14 14.29 41.47 -10.59
CA THR A 14 14.16 40.00 -10.47
C THR A 14 12.73 39.63 -10.07
N ALA A 15 11.93 39.49 -11.13
CA ALA A 15 10.95 38.44 -11.37
C ALA A 15 10.37 37.71 -10.14
N CYS A 16 9.15 38.11 -9.78
CA CYS A 16 8.14 37.20 -9.26
C CYS A 16 6.82 37.58 -9.93
N ALA A 17 6.29 36.68 -10.78
CA ALA A 17 4.87 36.32 -10.88
C ALA A 17 4.53 35.77 -12.28
N THR A 18 4.07 34.51 -12.29
CA THR A 18 2.95 33.95 -13.06
C THR A 18 2.98 34.18 -14.58
N THR A 19 3.00 33.16 -15.44
CA THR A 19 1.99 32.11 -15.57
C THR A 19 2.57 30.98 -16.42
N HIS A 20 2.63 29.75 -15.91
CA HIS A 20 2.73 28.58 -16.79
C HIS A 20 1.33 28.35 -17.36
N THR A 21 1.18 28.62 -18.64
CA THR A 21 0.02 28.28 -19.46
C THR A 21 -0.14 26.76 -19.42
N ASN A 22 -1.15 26.26 -18.71
CA ASN A 22 -1.58 24.87 -18.86
C ASN A 22 -2.20 24.71 -20.26
N ASP A 23 -1.54 23.91 -21.09
CA ASP A 23 -2.07 23.43 -22.37
C ASP A 23 -3.23 22.46 -22.09
N PRO A 24 -4.47 22.72 -22.57
CA PRO A 24 -5.63 21.85 -22.32
C PRO A 24 -5.57 20.49 -23.05
N SER A 25 -4.47 20.18 -23.75
CA SER A 25 -4.37 18.99 -24.60
C SER A 25 -3.71 17.76 -23.93
N ASN A 26 -3.23 17.88 -22.69
CA ASN A 26 -2.63 16.74 -21.98
C ASN A 26 -3.57 16.21 -20.88
N PRO A 27 -4.34 15.13 -21.12
CA PRO A 27 -5.08 14.49 -20.04
C PRO A 27 -4.05 13.91 -19.08
N SER A 28 -3.94 14.52 -17.89
CA SER A 28 -3.16 13.94 -16.80
C SER A 28 -3.63 12.50 -16.60
N GLY A 29 -2.80 11.54 -17.00
CA GLY A 29 -2.99 10.14 -16.65
C GLY A 29 -3.10 9.99 -15.12
N PRO A 30 -3.60 8.86 -14.61
CA PRO A 30 -3.77 8.67 -13.17
C PRO A 30 -2.47 9.03 -12.45
N VAL A 31 -2.56 10.00 -11.53
CA VAL A 31 -1.42 10.40 -10.70
C VAL A 31 -0.91 9.13 -10.01
N PRO A 32 0.37 8.74 -10.17
CA PRO A 32 0.91 7.58 -9.47
C PRO A 32 0.66 7.75 -7.97
N ARG A 33 -0.05 6.80 -7.37
CA ARG A 33 -0.25 6.80 -5.91
C ARG A 33 1.16 6.80 -5.25
N PRO A 34 1.42 7.65 -4.24
CA PRO A 34 2.70 7.62 -3.55
C PRO A 34 2.97 6.20 -3.05
N VAL A 35 4.17 5.67 -3.33
CA VAL A 35 4.59 4.38 -2.77
C VAL A 35 4.62 4.54 -1.25
N PRO A 36 3.83 3.76 -0.48
CA PRO A 36 3.87 3.80 0.97
C PRO A 36 5.31 3.60 1.48
N PRO A 37 5.78 4.36 2.48
CA PRO A 37 7.15 4.22 3.01
C PRO A 37 7.53 2.79 3.42
N ASP A 38 6.54 1.95 3.73
CA ASP A 38 6.72 0.56 4.16
C ASP A 38 6.82 -0.46 3.02
N ALA A 39 6.75 -0.07 1.74
CA ALA A 39 6.91 -1.01 0.62
C ALA A 39 8.34 -1.59 0.52
N ILE A 40 9.37 -0.82 0.88
CA ILE A 40 10.75 -1.30 0.95
C ILE A 40 10.89 -2.31 2.09
N GLU A 41 10.33 -2.00 3.26
CA GLU A 41 10.37 -2.88 4.41
C GLU A 41 9.57 -4.17 4.16
N SER A 42 8.43 -4.08 3.47
CA SER A 42 7.65 -5.26 3.07
C SER A 42 8.48 -6.21 2.21
N ARG A 43 9.25 -5.69 1.25
CA ARG A 43 10.14 -6.52 0.42
C ARG A 43 11.28 -7.11 1.24
N ARG A 44 11.86 -6.35 2.17
CA ARG A 44 12.93 -6.82 3.05
C ARG A 44 12.45 -7.96 3.95
N LEU A 45 11.31 -7.78 4.61
CA LEU A 45 10.69 -8.79 5.47
C LEU A 45 10.32 -10.05 4.68
N GLY A 46 9.75 -9.90 3.48
CA GLY A 46 9.46 -11.02 2.59
C GLY A 46 10.71 -11.85 2.29
N ALA A 47 11.78 -11.21 1.80
CA ALA A 47 13.02 -11.89 1.46
C ALA A 47 13.73 -12.55 2.66
N GLU A 48 13.59 -11.98 3.86
CA GLU A 48 14.15 -12.57 5.09
C GLU A 48 13.29 -13.74 5.58
N ALA A 49 11.97 -13.60 5.54
CA ALA A 49 11.03 -14.65 5.87
C ALA A 49 11.19 -15.84 4.93
N ASP A 50 11.34 -15.63 3.61
CA ASP A 50 11.52 -16.71 2.64
C ASP A 50 12.68 -17.65 3.00
N LYS A 51 13.82 -17.09 3.42
CA LYS A 51 14.98 -17.89 3.88
C LYS A 51 14.64 -18.74 5.10
N LEU A 52 13.87 -18.17 6.04
CA LEU A 52 13.42 -18.90 7.22
C LEU A 52 12.43 -20.02 6.84
N LEU A 53 11.57 -19.79 5.85
CA LEU A 53 10.63 -20.79 5.36
C LEU A 53 11.32 -21.94 4.63
N GLU A 54 12.38 -21.66 3.87
CA GLU A 54 13.23 -22.70 3.25
C GLU A 54 13.82 -23.64 4.32
N ASP A 55 14.14 -23.11 5.49
CA ASP A 55 14.61 -23.87 6.66
C ASP A 55 13.47 -24.47 7.52
N GLY A 56 12.20 -24.27 7.16
CA GLY A 56 11.03 -24.71 7.94
C GLY A 56 10.80 -23.93 9.24
N ARG A 57 11.45 -22.77 9.40
CA ARG A 57 11.42 -21.93 10.62
C ARG A 57 10.25 -20.94 10.58
N TYR A 58 9.02 -21.45 10.54
CA TYR A 58 7.81 -20.65 10.40
C TYR A 58 7.61 -19.62 11.52
N GLU A 59 7.89 -19.99 12.78
CA GLU A 59 7.74 -19.06 13.92
C GLU A 59 8.74 -17.91 13.90
N ASP A 60 9.96 -18.15 13.45
CA ASP A 60 10.95 -17.08 13.30
C ASP A 60 10.54 -16.11 12.20
N ALA A 61 9.99 -16.62 11.09
CA ALA A 61 9.43 -15.79 10.03
C ALA A 61 8.26 -14.93 10.55
N LEU A 62 7.35 -15.52 11.35
CA LEU A 62 6.27 -14.76 12.00
C LEU A 62 6.79 -13.73 12.99
N PHE A 63 7.84 -14.06 13.74
CA PHE A 63 8.44 -13.13 14.69
C PHE A 63 8.91 -11.84 14.00
N LEU A 64 9.50 -11.92 12.80
CA LEU A 64 9.88 -10.74 12.02
C LEU A 64 8.67 -9.83 11.75
N TYR A 65 7.55 -10.41 11.30
CA TYR A 65 6.32 -9.65 11.02
C TYR A 65 5.65 -9.11 12.28
N ARG A 66 5.64 -9.88 13.39
CA ARG A 66 5.15 -9.41 14.71
C ARG A 66 5.97 -8.21 15.19
N LYS A 67 7.30 -8.29 15.08
CA LYS A 67 8.20 -7.17 15.43
C LYS A 67 7.94 -5.95 14.55
N ALA A 68 7.92 -6.13 13.23
CA ALA A 68 7.68 -5.03 12.30
C ALA A 68 6.32 -4.36 12.54
N TRP A 69 5.28 -5.14 12.83
CA TRP A 69 3.96 -4.62 13.19
C TRP A 69 4.00 -3.74 14.44
N ASN A 70 4.73 -4.17 15.48
CA ASN A 70 4.93 -3.39 16.70
C ASN A 70 5.70 -2.09 16.42
N ASP A 71 6.58 -2.11 15.43
CA ASP A 71 7.34 -0.95 14.95
C ASP A 71 6.56 -0.06 13.96
N GLY A 72 5.29 -0.38 13.68
CA GLY A 72 4.38 0.44 12.87
C GLY A 72 4.20 0.02 11.41
N PHE A 73 4.74 -1.13 10.99
CA PHE A 73 4.54 -1.66 9.64
C PHE A 73 3.06 -1.94 9.33
N ARG A 74 2.52 -1.42 8.22
CA ARG A 74 1.10 -1.58 7.84
C ARG A 74 0.90 -1.94 6.36
N HIS A 75 1.93 -2.43 5.66
CA HIS A 75 1.82 -2.69 4.23
C HIS A 75 0.90 -3.89 3.97
N PRO A 76 -0.18 -3.75 3.17
CA PRO A 76 -1.21 -4.78 3.02
C PRO A 76 -0.65 -6.13 2.53
N ASP A 77 0.27 -6.11 1.55
CA ASP A 77 0.85 -7.35 1.01
C ASP A 77 1.74 -8.10 2.02
N GLY A 78 2.51 -7.37 2.84
CA GLY A 78 3.33 -8.00 3.87
C GLY A 78 2.49 -8.56 5.01
N LEU A 79 1.39 -7.90 5.35
CA LEU A 79 0.41 -8.43 6.32
C LEU A 79 -0.30 -9.68 5.78
N PHE A 80 -0.62 -9.71 4.49
CA PHE A 80 -1.13 -10.92 3.83
C PHE A 80 -0.11 -12.05 3.93
N TYR A 81 1.16 -11.78 3.64
CA TYR A 81 2.23 -12.76 3.73
C TYR A 81 2.41 -13.33 5.13
N ALA A 82 2.33 -12.48 6.18
CA ALA A 82 2.33 -12.93 7.57
C ALA A 82 1.16 -13.90 7.86
N GLY A 83 -0.02 -13.64 7.30
CA GLY A 83 -1.18 -14.54 7.41
C GLY A 83 -0.96 -15.90 6.74
N VAL A 84 -0.31 -15.91 5.57
CA VAL A 84 0.07 -17.15 4.88
C VAL A 84 1.08 -17.96 5.69
N ILE A 85 2.10 -17.30 6.26
CA ILE A 85 3.09 -17.98 7.10
C ILE A 85 2.41 -18.57 8.35
N ALA A 86 1.50 -17.84 9.00
CA ALA A 86 0.78 -18.33 10.17
C ALA A 86 -0.04 -19.58 9.86
N ALA A 87 -0.67 -19.62 8.69
CA ALA A 87 -1.40 -20.79 8.23
C ALA A 87 -0.47 -21.99 7.97
N ARG A 88 0.70 -21.76 7.36
CA ARG A 88 1.74 -22.79 7.17
C ARG A 88 2.30 -23.31 8.49
N ALA A 89 2.38 -22.47 9.51
CA ALA A 89 2.73 -22.86 10.88
C ALA A 89 1.63 -23.67 11.58
N GLY A 90 0.45 -23.81 10.98
CA GLY A 90 -0.73 -24.48 11.56
C GLY A 90 -1.57 -23.59 12.47
N SER A 91 -1.25 -22.30 12.60
CA SER A 91 -1.96 -21.35 13.45
C SER A 91 -3.07 -20.63 12.68
N GLN A 92 -4.25 -21.25 12.63
CA GLN A 92 -5.41 -20.70 11.90
C GLN A 92 -5.89 -19.37 12.51
N ASP A 93 -5.96 -19.29 13.84
CA ASP A 93 -6.42 -18.09 14.55
C ASP A 93 -5.51 -16.90 14.28
N GLU A 94 -4.19 -17.12 14.29
CA GLU A 94 -3.24 -16.04 13.99
C GLU A 94 -3.26 -15.67 12.50
N SER A 95 -3.46 -16.63 11.61
CA SER A 95 -3.67 -16.36 10.19
C SER A 95 -4.85 -15.41 9.99
N ILE A 96 -5.99 -15.66 10.64
CA ILE A 96 -7.17 -14.80 10.61
C ILE A 96 -6.86 -13.39 11.09
N ILE A 97 -6.08 -13.25 12.17
CA ILE A 97 -5.67 -11.94 12.69
C ILE A 97 -4.86 -11.16 11.63
N TRP A 98 -3.86 -11.80 11.01
CA TRP A 98 -3.02 -11.14 10.01
C TRP A 98 -3.77 -10.82 8.72
N LEU A 99 -4.60 -11.74 8.23
CA LEU A 99 -5.42 -11.53 7.04
C LEU A 99 -6.47 -10.43 7.25
N GLY A 100 -7.04 -10.33 8.46
CA GLY A 100 -7.89 -9.22 8.85
C GLY A 100 -7.16 -7.88 8.79
N ARG A 101 -5.95 -7.81 9.36
CA ARG A 101 -5.08 -6.61 9.27
C ARG A 101 -4.74 -6.25 7.83
N ALA A 102 -4.46 -7.25 6.98
CA ALA A 102 -4.19 -7.02 5.56
C ALA A 102 -5.40 -6.41 4.85
N ALA A 103 -6.60 -6.98 5.08
CA ALA A 103 -7.85 -6.45 4.53
C ALA A 103 -8.16 -5.03 5.03
N ASP A 104 -7.89 -4.74 6.31
CA ASP A 104 -8.01 -3.40 6.90
C ASP A 104 -7.03 -2.40 6.27
N ALA A 105 -5.82 -2.84 5.95
CA ALA A 105 -4.79 -2.06 5.28
C ALA A 105 -5.01 -1.89 3.76
N GLY A 106 -6.08 -2.48 3.21
CA GLY A 106 -6.44 -2.33 1.80
C GLY A 106 -5.97 -3.45 0.88
N PHE A 107 -5.59 -4.62 1.40
CA PHE A 107 -5.28 -5.77 0.56
C PHE A 107 -6.47 -6.12 -0.35
N ALA A 108 -6.19 -6.25 -1.64
CA ALA A 108 -7.21 -6.33 -2.69
C ALA A 108 -7.04 -7.53 -3.64
N ALA A 109 -5.98 -8.34 -3.49
CA ALA A 109 -5.71 -9.46 -4.39
C ALA A 109 -6.57 -10.69 -4.05
N THR A 110 -7.83 -10.66 -4.46
CA THR A 110 -8.80 -11.76 -4.26
C THR A 110 -8.32 -13.09 -4.84
N ALA A 111 -7.64 -13.06 -6.00
CA ALA A 111 -7.08 -14.26 -6.62
C ALA A 111 -6.01 -14.92 -5.75
N ALA A 112 -5.09 -14.13 -5.18
CA ALA A 112 -4.05 -14.65 -4.29
C ALA A 112 -4.65 -15.23 -3.00
N LEU A 113 -5.64 -14.54 -2.40
CA LEU A 113 -6.33 -15.00 -1.20
C LEU A 113 -7.03 -16.37 -1.41
N ASN A 114 -7.63 -16.57 -2.58
CA ASN A 114 -8.38 -17.79 -2.90
C ASN A 114 -7.49 -18.93 -3.42
N ALA A 115 -6.35 -18.63 -4.03
CA ALA A 115 -5.46 -19.62 -4.62
C ALA A 115 -4.40 -20.18 -3.64
N GLU A 116 -4.10 -19.47 -2.53
CA GLU A 116 -3.08 -19.92 -1.58
C GLU A 116 -3.53 -21.21 -0.85
N PRO A 117 -2.86 -22.36 -1.06
CA PRO A 117 -3.32 -23.65 -0.51
C PRO A 117 -3.18 -23.73 1.01
N SER A 118 -2.20 -23.05 1.60
CA SER A 118 -2.03 -23.05 3.05
C SER A 118 -3.21 -22.42 3.79
N LEU A 119 -4.02 -21.61 3.11
CA LEU A 119 -5.23 -21.02 3.68
C LEU A 119 -6.43 -21.96 3.64
N ASP A 120 -6.35 -23.15 3.03
CA ASP A 120 -7.49 -24.09 2.95
C ASP A 120 -8.16 -24.36 4.32
N PRO A 121 -7.40 -24.65 5.41
CA PRO A 121 -8.01 -24.81 6.74
C PRO A 121 -8.55 -23.48 7.29
N VAL A 122 -7.87 -22.37 7.00
CA VAL A 122 -8.23 -21.02 7.45
C VAL A 122 -9.57 -20.57 6.86
N ARG A 123 -9.92 -20.99 5.64
CA ARG A 123 -11.21 -20.65 5.01
C ARG A 123 -12.42 -21.25 5.73
N GLN A 124 -12.21 -22.26 6.58
CA GLN A 124 -13.27 -22.86 7.41
C GLN A 124 -13.51 -22.07 8.71
N HIS A 125 -12.63 -21.11 9.05
CA HIS A 125 -12.77 -20.30 10.25
C HIS A 125 -13.97 -19.35 10.14
N ALA A 126 -14.70 -19.15 11.24
CA ALA A 126 -15.95 -18.38 11.27
C ALA A 126 -15.78 -16.91 10.78
N ASP A 127 -14.59 -16.34 11.00
CA ASP A 127 -14.29 -14.96 10.60
C ASP A 127 -13.82 -14.81 9.14
N TRP A 128 -13.57 -15.91 8.42
CA TRP A 128 -13.07 -15.87 7.05
C TRP A 128 -13.97 -15.06 6.11
N ALA A 129 -15.29 -15.27 6.20
CA ALA A 129 -16.26 -14.63 5.30
C ALA A 129 -16.15 -13.10 5.33
N ARG A 130 -15.97 -12.52 6.52
CA ARG A 130 -15.80 -11.07 6.72
C ARG A 130 -14.54 -10.55 6.04
N ILE A 131 -13.44 -11.29 6.15
CA ILE A 131 -12.15 -10.91 5.56
C ILE A 131 -12.25 -10.97 4.03
N ALA A 132 -12.76 -12.08 3.48
CA ALA A 132 -12.91 -12.25 2.04
C ALA A 132 -13.82 -11.18 1.41
N GLU A 133 -14.93 -10.85 2.07
CA GLU A 133 -15.83 -9.77 1.63
C GLU A 133 -15.10 -8.42 1.58
N LYS A 134 -14.32 -8.10 2.61
CA LYS A 134 -13.56 -6.85 2.68
C LYS A 134 -12.48 -6.77 1.60
N VAL A 135 -11.73 -7.85 1.36
CA VAL A 135 -10.74 -7.92 0.27
C VAL A 135 -11.41 -7.74 -1.09
N ALA A 136 -12.58 -8.36 -1.31
CA ALA A 136 -13.35 -8.15 -2.53
C ALA A 136 -13.85 -6.70 -2.67
N ALA A 137 -14.22 -6.04 -1.57
CA ALA A 137 -14.59 -4.62 -1.58
C ALA A 137 -13.41 -3.72 -1.95
N ASN A 138 -12.22 -4.00 -1.40
CA ASN A 138 -10.99 -3.30 -1.77
C ASN A 138 -10.71 -3.45 -3.28
N ALA A 139 -10.82 -4.68 -3.81
CA ALA A 139 -10.64 -4.96 -5.24
C ALA A 139 -11.60 -4.16 -6.15
N ARG A 140 -12.88 -4.07 -5.77
CA ARG A 140 -13.87 -3.28 -6.53
C ARG A 140 -13.56 -1.79 -6.53
N LYS A 141 -12.98 -1.27 -5.44
CA LYS A 141 -12.58 0.13 -5.31
C LYS A 141 -11.37 0.46 -6.21
N ASP A 142 -10.46 -0.50 -6.39
CA ASP A 142 -9.27 -0.32 -7.21
C ASP A 142 -9.51 -0.64 -8.70
N ALA A 143 -10.64 -1.26 -9.05
CA ALA A 143 -11.03 -1.47 -10.44
C ALA A 143 -11.27 -0.11 -11.13
N PRO A 144 -10.69 0.14 -12.33
CA PRO A 144 -10.98 1.36 -13.08
C PRO A 144 -12.48 1.45 -13.34
N ALA A 145 -13.08 2.61 -13.05
CA ALA A 145 -14.49 2.85 -13.33
C ALA A 145 -14.78 2.46 -14.77
N ALA A 146 -15.61 1.43 -14.97
CA ALA A 146 -15.95 0.95 -16.30
C ALA A 146 -16.47 2.14 -17.10
N THR A 147 -15.73 2.53 -18.14
CA THR A 147 -16.16 3.54 -19.09
C THR A 147 -17.44 3.04 -19.73
N THR A 148 -18.58 3.50 -19.24
CA THR A 148 -19.87 3.36 -19.92
C THR A 148 -19.78 4.21 -21.19
N GLN A 149 -19.28 3.62 -22.28
CA GLN A 149 -19.47 4.18 -23.61
C GLN A 149 -20.90 3.82 -24.05
N ASN A 150 -21.78 4.83 -24.03
CA ASN A 150 -23.06 4.83 -24.73
C ASN A 150 -22.84 4.96 -26.23
#